data_AF-A0A1F2T892-F1
#
_entry.id   AF-A0A1F2T892-F1
#
_cell.length_a   1.000
_cell.length_b   1.000
_cell.length_c   1.000
_cell.angle_alpha   90.00
_cell.angle_beta   90.00
_cell.angle_gamma   90.00
#
_symmetry.space_group_name_H-M   'P 1'
#
loop_
_entity.id
_entity.type
_entity.pdbx_description
1 polymer ?
#
loop_
_entity_poly.entity_id
_entity_poly.type
_entity_poly.pdbx_seq_one_letter_code
_entity_poly.pdbx_strand_id
1 'polypeptide(L)'
;AILDAPLTVANFVALARRGFFDGIAVHRVVADFVVQDGDPRGDGEGGPGQTLRDEVNMRPYLRGTVGMALDWADTGGSQFFITHSPQPHLDGRYTVFGHVVAGMEVVDRIAPGDVIRRVRVRDGVTESR
;
A
#
# COMPACT_ATOMS: atom_id res chain seq x y z
N ALA A 1 -4.99 -5.13 20.33
CA ALA A 1 -4.42 -5.36 18.99
C ALA A 1 -2.93 -5.13 19.08
N ILE A 2 -2.09 -6.08 18.64
CA ILE A 2 -0.68 -5.78 18.44
C ILE A 2 -0.64 -4.87 17.20
N LEU A 3 -0.27 -3.60 17.41
CA LEU A 3 -0.10 -2.61 16.35
C LEU A 3 1.31 -2.79 15.81
N ASP A 4 1.47 -3.60 14.75
CA ASP A 4 2.80 -3.89 14.18
C ASP A 4 3.34 -2.77 13.29
N ALA A 5 2.47 -1.88 12.78
CA ALA A 5 2.85 -0.80 11.87
C ALA A 5 2.05 0.52 12.09
N PRO A 6 1.99 1.07 13.32
CA PRO A 6 1.18 2.25 13.62
C PRO A 6 1.58 3.51 12.84
N LEU A 7 2.86 3.77 12.59
CA LEU A 7 3.32 4.95 11.84
C LEU A 7 2.94 4.84 10.36
N THR A 8 3.11 3.65 9.80
CA THR A 8 2.78 3.34 8.40
C THR A 8 1.29 3.49 8.16
N VAL A 9 0.45 2.93 9.06
CA VAL A 9 -1.01 3.09 9.00
C VAL A 9 -1.41 4.55 9.15
N ALA A 10 -0.85 5.26 10.14
CA ALA A 10 -1.17 6.68 10.36
C ALA A 10 -0.82 7.55 9.15
N ASN A 11 0.35 7.32 8.53
CA ASN A 11 0.74 8.01 7.31
C ASN A 11 -0.22 7.67 6.17
N PHE A 12 -0.47 6.40 5.87
CA PHE A 12 -1.37 6.00 4.79
C PHE A 12 -2.78 6.60 4.95
N VAL A 13 -3.32 6.59 6.17
CA VAL A 13 -4.61 7.21 6.49
C VAL A 13 -4.57 8.73 6.27
N ALA A 14 -3.50 9.41 6.69
CA ALA A 14 -3.35 10.85 6.48
C ALA A 14 -3.24 11.20 4.99
N LEU A 15 -2.49 10.42 4.20
CA LEU A 15 -2.41 10.54 2.73
C LEU A 15 -3.78 10.36 2.09
N ALA A 16 -4.50 9.30 2.45
CA ALA A 16 -5.82 9.00 1.90
C ALA A 16 -6.85 10.09 2.23
N ARG A 17 -6.87 10.58 3.47
CA ARG A 17 -7.82 11.62 3.92
C ARG A 17 -7.65 12.96 3.18
N ARG A 18 -6.44 13.29 2.73
CA ARG A 18 -6.19 14.48 1.91
C ARG A 18 -6.38 14.25 0.41
N GLY A 19 -6.84 13.07 -0.01
CA GLY A 19 -7.01 12.71 -1.42
C GLY A 19 -5.70 12.53 -2.17
N PHE A 20 -4.59 12.23 -1.49
CA PHE A 20 -3.26 12.11 -2.12
C PHE A 20 -3.23 11.07 -3.23
N PHE A 21 -3.95 9.96 -3.05
CA PHE A 21 -3.98 8.85 -4.01
C PHE A 21 -4.98 9.07 -5.14
N ASP A 22 -5.87 10.06 -5.04
CA ASP A 22 -6.93 10.29 -6.03
C ASP A 22 -6.29 10.75 -7.36
N GLY A 23 -6.54 9.99 -8.43
CA GLY A 23 -5.99 10.25 -9.76
C GLY A 23 -4.63 9.63 -10.03
N ILE A 24 -4.00 8.96 -9.06
CA ILE A 24 -2.75 8.23 -9.28
C ILE A 24 -3.03 7.01 -10.16
N ALA A 25 -2.17 6.81 -11.17
CA ALA A 25 -2.20 5.65 -12.05
C ALA A 25 -1.27 4.55 -11.54
N VAL A 26 -1.75 3.31 -11.57
CA VAL A 26 -0.99 2.12 -11.22
C VAL A 26 0.20 1.99 -12.18
N HIS A 27 1.41 2.20 -11.66
CA HIS A 27 2.63 2.21 -12.47
C HIS A 27 3.25 0.83 -12.66
N ARG A 28 2.92 -0.15 -11.79
CA ARG A 28 3.53 -1.47 -11.84
C ARG A 28 2.56 -2.59 -11.46
N VAL A 29 2.36 -3.52 -12.38
CA VAL A 29 1.65 -4.78 -12.16
C VAL A 29 2.55 -5.92 -12.60
N VAL A 30 2.77 -6.89 -11.72
CA VAL A 30 3.51 -8.12 -12.04
C VAL A 30 2.63 -9.30 -11.71
N ALA A 31 2.24 -10.05 -12.76
CA ALA A 31 1.39 -11.22 -12.66
C ALA A 31 1.96 -12.22 -11.64
N ASP A 32 1.06 -12.81 -10.85
CA ASP A 32 1.37 -13.74 -9.75
C ASP A 32 2.30 -13.21 -8.65
N PHE A 33 2.61 -11.91 -8.67
CA PHE A 33 3.46 -11.26 -7.67
C PHE A 33 2.71 -10.16 -6.93
N VAL A 34 2.75 -8.92 -7.43
CA VAL A 34 2.13 -7.76 -6.79
C VAL A 34 1.59 -6.77 -7.81
N VAL A 35 0.56 -6.04 -7.39
CA VAL A 35 0.25 -4.70 -7.92
C VAL A 35 0.88 -3.67 -7.00
N GLN A 36 1.54 -2.67 -7.57
CA GLN A 36 2.20 -1.59 -6.84
C GLN A 36 1.73 -0.23 -7.37
N ASP A 37 1.42 0.66 -6.43
CA ASP A 37 0.89 1.99 -6.70
C ASP A 37 1.25 2.98 -5.57
N GLY A 38 0.73 4.21 -5.63
CA GLY A 38 0.98 5.27 -4.64
C GLY A 38 2.10 6.23 -5.02
N ASP A 39 2.55 6.18 -6.27
CA ASP A 39 3.53 7.11 -6.83
C ASP A 39 2.82 8.24 -7.60
N PRO A 40 2.84 9.50 -7.11
CA PRO A 40 2.21 10.63 -7.80
C PRO A 40 2.85 11.01 -9.14
N ARG A 41 4.09 10.59 -9.41
CA ARG A 41 4.77 10.80 -10.70
C ARG A 41 4.58 9.64 -11.67
N GLY A 42 4.27 8.46 -11.15
CA GLY A 42 4.07 7.23 -11.92
C GLY A 42 5.34 6.68 -12.58
N ASP A 43 6.53 7.13 -12.16
CA ASP A 43 7.83 6.72 -12.69
C ASP A 43 8.56 5.68 -11.82
N GLY A 44 7.94 5.29 -10.71
CA GLY A 44 8.46 4.38 -9.69
C GLY A 44 9.24 5.07 -8.58
N GLU A 45 9.48 6.38 -8.69
CA GLU A 45 10.46 7.10 -7.88
C GLU A 45 9.83 8.32 -7.17
N GLY A 46 8.53 8.56 -7.36
CA GLY A 46 7.81 9.62 -6.65
C GLY A 46 7.26 9.18 -5.29
N GLY A 47 6.92 10.18 -4.48
CA GLY A 47 6.48 9.98 -3.11
C GLY A 47 5.82 11.23 -2.50
N PRO A 48 5.52 11.23 -1.20
CA PRO A 48 4.77 12.30 -0.55
C PRO A 48 5.65 13.48 -0.11
N GLY A 49 6.93 13.51 -0.49
CA GLY A 49 7.91 14.54 -0.10
C GLY A 49 8.58 14.31 1.26
N GLN A 50 8.24 13.22 1.94
CA GLN A 50 8.84 12.79 3.21
C GLN A 50 8.93 11.26 3.26
N THR A 51 9.87 10.72 4.04
CA THR A 51 10.01 9.29 4.27
C THR A 51 9.60 8.90 5.69
N LEU A 52 9.38 7.61 5.88
CA LEU A 52 9.00 6.95 7.13
C LEU A 52 10.06 5.92 7.47
N ARG A 53 10.29 5.78 8.78
CA ARG A 53 11.04 4.66 9.32
C ARG A 53 10.29 3.34 9.08
N ASP A 54 11.02 2.28 8.80
CA ASP A 54 10.41 0.97 8.59
C ASP A 54 9.85 0.39 9.90
N GLU A 55 8.67 -0.20 9.80
CA GLU A 55 8.04 -1.00 10.87
C GLU A 55 8.00 -2.47 10.43
N VAL A 56 9.17 -2.97 10.02
CA VAL A 56 9.35 -4.35 9.54
C VAL A 56 8.82 -5.33 10.58
N ASN A 57 7.99 -6.27 10.14
CA ASN A 57 7.38 -7.26 11.00
C ASN A 57 7.35 -8.64 10.33
N MET A 58 7.10 -9.68 11.13
CA MET A 58 7.13 -11.09 10.70
C MET A 58 5.76 -11.58 10.20
N ARG A 59 4.84 -10.69 9.81
CA ARG A 59 3.59 -11.10 9.21
C ARG A 59 3.86 -11.69 7.83
N PRO A 60 3.28 -12.85 7.50
CA PRO A 60 3.50 -13.45 6.19
C PRO A 60 2.81 -12.63 5.10
N TYR A 61 3.50 -12.47 3.97
CA TYR A 61 2.90 -11.99 2.74
C TYR A 61 2.08 -13.11 2.09
N LEU A 62 0.84 -13.27 2.56
CA LEU A 62 -0.18 -14.09 1.91
C LEU A 62 -0.86 -13.28 0.81
N ARG A 63 -1.59 -13.95 -0.08
CA ARG A 63 -2.44 -13.30 -1.09
C ARG A 63 -3.33 -12.22 -0.44
N GLY A 64 -3.30 -11.01 -0.97
CA GLY A 64 -4.05 -9.85 -0.47
C GLY A 64 -3.36 -9.07 0.65
N THR A 65 -2.18 -9.48 1.11
CA THR A 65 -1.39 -8.68 2.06
C THR A 65 -0.92 -7.38 1.40
N VAL A 66 -1.05 -6.28 2.16
CA VAL A 66 -0.65 -4.93 1.76
C VAL A 66 0.67 -4.56 2.47
N GLY A 67 1.69 -4.25 1.69
CA GLY A 67 3.01 -3.86 2.16
C GLY A 67 3.42 -2.45 1.72
N MET A 68 4.27 -1.79 2.51
CA MET A 68 4.89 -0.51 2.14
C MET A 68 6.07 -0.77 1.21
N ALA A 69 6.10 -0.10 0.06
CA ALA A 69 7.24 -0.19 -0.86
C ALA A 69 8.41 0.65 -0.32
N LEU A 70 9.63 0.18 -0.56
CA LEU A 70 10.89 0.75 -0.07
C LEU A 70 11.90 0.77 -1.21
N ASP A 71 12.65 1.87 -1.33
CA ASP A 71 13.85 1.94 -2.18
C ASP A 71 15.06 1.37 -1.42
N TRP A 72 15.16 1.74 -0.14
CA TRP A 72 16.14 1.28 0.84
C TRP A 72 15.52 1.23 2.25
N ALA A 73 16.30 0.87 3.27
CA ALA A 73 15.83 0.97 4.65
C ALA A 73 15.40 2.41 5.00
N ASP A 74 14.27 2.55 5.70
CA ASP A 74 13.69 3.81 6.17
C ASP A 74 13.34 4.82 5.04
N THR A 75 12.90 4.29 3.89
CA THR A 75 12.49 5.09 2.71
C THR A 75 11.00 5.01 2.39
N GLY A 76 10.22 4.28 3.20
CA GLY A 76 8.78 4.16 2.99
C GLY A 76 8.11 5.54 2.91
N GLY A 77 7.12 5.70 2.04
CA GLY A 77 6.51 7.00 1.80
C GLY A 77 5.03 6.88 1.51
N SER A 78 4.69 6.87 0.23
CA SER A 78 3.31 6.70 -0.23
C SER A 78 3.11 5.46 -1.07
N GLN A 79 4.17 4.90 -1.66
CA GLN A 79 4.06 3.72 -2.49
C GLN A 79 3.76 2.48 -1.66
N PHE A 80 2.77 1.71 -2.08
CA PHE A 80 2.37 0.47 -1.45
C PHE A 80 2.16 -0.61 -2.51
N PHE A 81 2.10 -1.86 -2.08
CA PHE A 81 1.80 -2.98 -2.95
C PHE A 81 0.80 -3.95 -2.32
N ILE A 82 0.06 -4.65 -3.17
CA ILE A 82 -0.88 -5.71 -2.80
C ILE A 82 -0.43 -6.99 -3.51
N THR A 83 -0.30 -8.08 -2.76
CA THR A 83 0.16 -9.37 -3.27
C THR A 83 -0.96 -10.15 -3.97
N HIS A 84 -0.67 -10.70 -5.15
CA HIS A 84 -1.60 -11.60 -5.87
C HIS A 84 -1.52 -13.05 -5.38
N SER A 85 -0.38 -13.47 -4.86
CA SER A 85 -0.14 -14.82 -4.35
C SER A 85 0.82 -14.76 -3.16
N PRO A 86 0.99 -15.82 -2.36
CA PRO A 86 1.93 -15.82 -1.25
C PRO A 86 3.37 -15.49 -1.68
N GLN A 87 4.04 -14.57 -0.98
CA GLN A 87 5.40 -14.11 -1.26
C GLN A 87 6.34 -14.25 -0.04
N PRO A 88 6.73 -15.48 0.35
CA PRO A 88 7.55 -15.71 1.55
C PRO A 88 8.91 -14.97 1.54
N HIS A 89 9.42 -14.62 0.36
CA HIS A 89 10.69 -13.90 0.22
C HIS A 89 10.60 -12.42 0.63
N LEU A 90 9.39 -11.89 0.86
CA LEU A 90 9.15 -10.53 1.38
C LEU A 90 9.01 -10.50 2.91
N ASP A 91 8.79 -11.65 3.55
CA ASP A 91 8.58 -11.78 4.99
C ASP A 91 9.79 -11.22 5.76
N GLY A 92 9.54 -10.36 6.75
CA GLY A 92 10.60 -9.73 7.53
C GLY A 92 11.51 -8.76 6.75
N ARG A 93 11.12 -8.34 5.55
CA ARG A 93 11.85 -7.35 4.74
C ARG A 93 11.08 -6.06 4.47
N TYR A 94 9.75 -6.14 4.46
CA TYR A 94 8.87 -5.01 4.18
C TYR A 94 7.81 -4.89 5.28
N THR A 95 7.39 -3.67 5.56
CA THR A 95 6.33 -3.39 6.52
C THR A 95 4.97 -3.86 6.01
N VAL A 96 4.43 -4.94 6.59
CA VAL A 96 3.02 -5.30 6.41
C VAL A 96 2.16 -4.35 7.24
N PHE A 97 1.22 -3.65 6.61
CA PHE A 97 0.35 -2.70 7.30
C PHE A 97 -1.16 -2.86 7.00
N GLY A 98 -1.52 -3.81 6.13
CA GLY A 98 -2.92 -4.07 5.80
C GLY A 98 -3.15 -5.41 5.10
N HIS A 99 -4.43 -5.72 4.87
CA HIS A 99 -4.87 -6.89 4.12
C HIS A 99 -6.19 -6.59 3.42
N VAL A 100 -6.34 -7.04 2.18
CA VAL A 100 -7.59 -6.93 1.41
C VAL A 100 -8.60 -7.93 1.98
N VAL A 101 -9.67 -7.41 2.57
CA VAL A 101 -10.73 -8.25 3.17
C VAL A 101 -11.88 -8.59 2.20
N ALA A 102 -12.01 -7.82 1.12
CA ALA A 102 -13.00 -8.00 0.06
C ALA A 102 -12.50 -7.33 -1.22
N GLY A 103 -12.92 -7.83 -2.40
CA GLY A 103 -12.55 -7.24 -3.69
C GLY A 103 -11.23 -7.74 -4.26
N MET A 104 -10.73 -8.92 -3.84
CA MET A 104 -9.51 -9.49 -4.43
C MET A 104 -9.64 -9.78 -5.93
N GLU A 105 -10.84 -10.09 -6.40
CA GLU A 105 -11.14 -10.23 -7.84
C GLU A 105 -11.02 -8.91 -8.60
N VAL A 106 -11.13 -7.77 -7.92
CA VAL A 106 -10.83 -6.46 -8.51
C VAL A 106 -9.32 -6.27 -8.59
N VAL A 107 -8.60 -6.57 -7.49
CA VAL A 107 -7.13 -6.53 -7.44
C VAL A 107 -6.53 -7.34 -8.58
N ASP A 108 -6.99 -8.57 -8.80
CA ASP A 108 -6.54 -9.46 -9.88
C ASP A 108 -6.74 -8.91 -11.30
N ARG A 109 -7.68 -7.99 -11.49
CA ARG A 109 -7.98 -7.39 -12.79
C ARG A 109 -7.28 -6.05 -13.01
N ILE A 110 -6.58 -5.51 -12.01
CA ILE A 110 -5.88 -4.24 -12.15
C ILE A 110 -4.82 -4.37 -13.23
N ALA A 111 -4.84 -3.43 -14.17
CA ALA A 111 -3.84 -3.29 -15.23
C ALA A 111 -2.98 -2.04 -15.02
N PRO A 112 -1.75 -2.00 -15.57
CA PRO A 112 -0.96 -0.77 -15.61
C PRO A 112 -1.76 0.37 -16.26
N GLY A 113 -1.74 1.54 -15.63
CA GLY A 113 -2.51 2.71 -16.07
C GLY A 113 -3.94 2.79 -15.53
N ASP A 114 -4.45 1.76 -14.85
CA ASP A 114 -5.68 1.91 -14.07
C ASP A 114 -5.51 2.99 -13.00
N VAL A 115 -6.57 3.73 -12.71
CA VAL A 115 -6.51 4.93 -11.87
C VAL A 115 -7.24 4.72 -10.56
N ILE A 116 -6.57 5.04 -9.44
CA ILE A 116 -7.22 5.18 -8.16
C ILE A 116 -8.17 6.37 -8.22
N ARG A 117 -9.47 6.11 -8.35
CA ARG A 117 -10.47 7.19 -8.39
C ARG A 117 -10.59 7.92 -7.06
N ARG A 118 -10.56 7.15 -5.96
CA ARG A 118 -10.66 7.68 -4.60
C ARG A 118 -10.26 6.64 -3.56
N VAL A 119 -9.55 7.07 -2.51
CA VAL A 119 -9.38 6.28 -1.27
C VAL A 119 -10.25 6.86 -0.16
N ARG A 120 -11.05 6.03 0.52
CA ARG A 120 -11.86 6.44 1.67
C ARG A 120 -11.47 5.66 2.91
N VAL A 121 -11.17 6.36 3.99
CA VAL A 121 -10.88 5.76 5.29
C VAL A 121 -12.15 5.76 6.13
N ARG A 122 -12.55 4.58 6.61
CA ARG A 122 -13.62 4.41 7.60
C ARG A 122 -12.97 3.91 8.88
N ASP A 123 -12.98 4.72 9.93
CA ASP A 123 -12.39 4.41 11.24
C ASP A 123 -13.43 3.97 12.28
N GLY A 124 -14.71 3.88 11.90
CA GLY A 124 -15.80 3.52 12.79
C GLY A 124 -16.13 4.59 13.85
N VAL A 125 -15.44 5.73 13.82
CA VAL A 125 -15.60 6.85 14.77
C VAL A 125 -16.09 8.10 14.05
N THR A 126 -15.66 8.31 12.80
CA THR A 126 -16.05 9.45 11.98
C THR A 126 -17.21 9.04 11.07
N GLU A 127 -18.43 9.48 11.38
CA GLU A 127 -19.56 9.36 10.45
C GLU A 127 -19.21 10.10 9.15
N SER A 128 -19.21 9.35 8.04
CA SER A 128 -18.99 9.90 6.71
C SER A 128 -20.07 10.92 6.39
N ARG A 129 -19.68 12.19 6.21
CA ARG A 129 -20.45 13.14 5.41
C ARG A 129 -20.17 12.93 3.92
#